data_AF-A0A3L7RG33-F1
#
_entry.id   AF-A0A3L7RG33-F1
#
_cell.length_a   1.000
_cell.length_b   1.000
_cell.length_c   1.000
_cell.angle_alpha   90.00
_cell.angle_beta   90.00
_cell.angle_gamma   90.00
#
_symmetry.space_group_name_H-M   'P 1'
#
loop_
_entity.id
_entity.type
_entity.pdbx_description
1 polymer ?
#
loop_
_entity_poly.entity_id
_entity_poly.type
_entity_poly.pdbx_seq_one_letter_code
_entity_poly.pdbx_strand_id
1 'polypeptide(L)'
;MNKPVSVDFQFSIKQRGRGAKKQIVEGASQSDESKPALERIPRISRYMALAIHFEDLIRQGVVTDYADLARLGHVTRARVTQIMNLRLLAPEIQEELLQRSMDAHESNSVSLKELQELSMDSSWESQRKKWINSRRTDR
;
A
#
# COMPACT_ATOMS: atom_id res chain seq x y z
N MET A 1 -18.09 20.16 43.68
CA MET A 1 -16.92 20.79 43.01
C MET A 1 -15.81 19.74 42.95
N ASN A 2 -15.63 19.08 41.81
CA ASN A 2 -14.54 18.11 41.64
C ASN A 2 -13.24 18.86 41.36
N LYS A 3 -12.24 18.67 42.23
CA LYS A 3 -10.90 19.20 42.04
C LYS A 3 -10.24 18.45 40.87
N PRO A 4 -9.62 19.13 39.89
CA PRO A 4 -8.85 18.45 38.86
C PRO A 4 -7.62 17.78 39.49
N VAL A 5 -7.44 16.51 39.18
CA VAL A 5 -6.23 15.75 39.54
C VAL A 5 -5.22 15.97 38.42
N SER A 6 -4.09 16.62 38.72
CA SER A 6 -2.96 16.75 37.82
C SER A 6 -1.93 15.67 38.12
N VAL A 7 -1.42 15.01 37.08
CA VAL A 7 -0.36 14.00 37.18
C VAL A 7 0.79 14.43 36.29
N ASP A 8 1.96 14.64 36.87
CA ASP A 8 3.21 14.85 36.15
C ASP A 8 3.85 13.51 35.83
N PHE A 9 4.01 13.18 34.54
CA PHE A 9 4.78 12.04 34.10
C PHE A 9 5.50 12.33 32.77
N GLN A 10 6.61 11.65 32.56
CA GLN A 10 7.47 11.84 31.41
C GLN A 10 6.94 11.03 30.22
N PHE A 11 6.48 11.72 29.19
CA PHE A 11 5.97 11.11 27.96
C PHE A 11 6.84 11.47 26.75
N SER A 12 6.82 10.61 25.74
CA SER A 12 7.45 10.89 24.44
C SER A 12 6.40 10.93 23.32
N ILE A 13 6.47 11.96 22.47
CA ILE A 13 5.60 12.10 21.30
C ILE A 13 6.38 11.66 20.06
N LYS A 14 5.98 10.56 19.43
CA LYS A 14 6.53 10.14 18.13
C LYS A 14 5.60 10.60 17.00
N GLN A 15 6.11 11.43 16.07
CA GLN A 15 5.40 11.79 14.83
C GLN A 15 5.76 10.80 13.72
N ARG A 16 4.79 10.04 13.22
CA ARG A 16 4.98 9.10 12.11
C ARG A 16 4.64 9.75 10.76
N GLY A 17 5.31 10.86 10.44
CA GLY A 17 5.14 11.62 9.19
C GLY A 17 4.09 12.76 9.24
N ARG A 18 4.08 13.62 8.20
CA ARG A 18 3.15 14.76 8.08
C ARG A 18 1.69 14.27 8.08
N GLY A 19 0.92 14.70 9.08
CA GLY A 19 -0.51 14.39 9.22
C GLY A 19 -0.86 13.15 10.03
N ALA A 20 0.13 12.41 10.57
CA ALA A 20 -0.13 11.29 11.46
C ALA A 20 -0.64 11.77 12.83
N LYS A 21 -1.61 11.05 13.40
CA LYS A 21 -2.12 11.32 14.76
C LYS A 21 -0.95 11.24 15.76
N LYS A 22 -0.79 12.27 16.59
CA LYS A 22 0.20 12.29 17.67
C LYS A 22 -0.19 11.20 18.67
N GLN A 23 0.61 10.16 18.77
CA GLN A 23 0.44 9.12 19.78
C GLN A 23 1.36 9.45 20.95
N ILE A 24 0.77 9.63 22.13
CA ILE A 24 1.50 9.78 23.38
C ILE A 24 1.85 8.38 23.84
N VAL A 25 3.14 8.06 23.90
CA VAL A 25 3.63 6.79 24.45
C VAL A 25 4.15 7.08 25.85
N GLU A 26 3.62 6.34 26.83
CA GLU A 26 4.00 6.43 28.24
C GLU A 26 5.31 5.65 28.45
N GLY A 27 6.33 6.30 29.04
CA GLY A 27 7.64 5.70 29.31
C GLY A 27 8.80 6.32 28.52
N ALA A 28 9.97 6.39 29.16
CA ALA A 28 11.22 6.75 28.53
C ALA A 28 11.50 5.77 27.40
N SER A 29 11.56 6.27 26.16
CA SER A 29 11.82 5.56 24.91
C SER A 29 12.53 4.22 25.10
N GLN A 30 11.76 3.16 25.35
CA GLN A 30 12.24 1.82 25.10
C GLN A 30 12.36 1.76 23.59
N SER A 31 13.60 1.85 23.11
CA SER A 31 13.97 1.37 21.79
C SER A 31 13.34 0.00 21.64
N ASP A 32 12.31 -0.10 20.79
CA ASP A 32 11.69 -1.37 20.42
C ASP A 32 12.83 -2.31 20.04
N GLU A 33 13.15 -3.19 20.97
CA GLU A 33 14.08 -4.28 20.81
C GLU A 33 13.63 -5.05 19.57
N SER A 34 14.58 -5.21 18.67
CA SER A 34 14.39 -5.59 17.29
C SER A 34 13.48 -6.82 17.15
N LYS A 35 12.21 -6.60 16.81
CA LYS A 35 11.55 -7.57 15.92
C LYS A 35 12.48 -7.67 14.70
N PRO A 36 12.89 -8.87 14.26
CA PRO A 36 13.65 -8.99 13.02
C PRO A 36 12.87 -8.17 12.00
N ALA A 37 13.57 -7.27 11.31
CA ALA A 37 12.95 -6.34 10.37
C ALA A 37 12.25 -7.18 9.31
N LEU A 38 11.00 -7.56 9.57
CA LEU A 38 10.13 -8.28 8.66
C LEU A 38 10.16 -7.42 7.41
N GLU A 39 10.77 -7.97 6.37
CA GLU A 39 10.98 -7.32 5.09
C GLU A 39 9.71 -6.54 4.77
N ARG A 40 9.83 -5.21 4.77
CA ARG A 40 8.64 -4.36 4.74
C ARG A 40 8.06 -4.45 3.35
N ILE A 41 7.05 -5.29 3.13
CA ILE A 41 6.44 -5.47 1.81
C ILE A 41 5.87 -4.11 1.31
N PRO A 42 6.25 -3.65 0.10
CA PRO A 42 5.72 -2.42 -0.45
C PRO A 42 4.19 -2.44 -0.50
N ARG A 43 3.58 -1.27 -0.27
CA ARG A 43 2.11 -1.13 -0.27
C ARG A 43 1.50 -1.53 -1.62
N ILE A 44 2.18 -1.22 -2.72
CA ILE A 44 1.73 -1.59 -4.07
C ILE A 44 1.77 -3.11 -4.27
N SER A 45 2.81 -3.80 -3.80
CA SER A 45 2.90 -5.26 -3.86
C SER A 45 1.73 -5.94 -3.14
N ARG A 46 1.34 -5.41 -1.97
CA ARG A 46 0.15 -5.86 -1.26
C ARG A 46 -1.15 -5.63 -2.05
N TYR A 47 -1.25 -4.54 -2.81
CA TYR A 47 -2.41 -4.31 -3.67
C TYR A 47 -2.44 -5.25 -4.86
N MET A 48 -1.30 -5.55 -5.48
CA MET A 48 -1.23 -6.53 -6.55
C MET A 48 -1.67 -7.92 -6.05
N ALA A 49 -1.14 -8.35 -4.90
CA ALA A 49 -1.53 -9.61 -4.26
C ALA A 49 -3.03 -9.64 -3.93
N LEU A 50 -3.58 -8.53 -3.42
CA LEU A 50 -5.01 -8.42 -3.12
C LEU A 50 -5.87 -8.49 -4.39
N ALA A 51 -5.42 -7.91 -5.51
CA ALA A 51 -6.13 -7.97 -6.77
C ALA A 51 -6.23 -9.41 -7.30
N ILE A 52 -5.14 -10.19 -7.20
CA ILE A 52 -5.11 -11.61 -7.54
C ILE A 52 -6.09 -12.39 -6.64
N HIS A 53 -6.01 -12.17 -5.33
CA HIS A 53 -6.91 -12.84 -4.39
C HIS A 53 -8.39 -12.51 -4.64
N PHE A 54 -8.71 -11.25 -4.91
CA PHE A 54 -10.07 -10.81 -5.23
C PHE A 54 -10.60 -11.41 -6.53
N GLU A 55 -9.76 -11.55 -7.55
CA GLU A 55 -10.14 -12.29 -8.75
C GLU A 55 -10.52 -13.74 -8.40
N ASP A 56 -9.72 -14.43 -7.60
CA ASP A 56 -10.02 -15.81 -7.22
C ASP A 56 -11.31 -15.94 -6.42
N LEU A 57 -11.59 -15.00 -5.50
CA LEU A 57 -12.86 -14.98 -4.76
C LEU A 57 -14.07 -14.78 -5.68
N ILE A 58 -13.94 -13.93 -6.70
CA ILE A 58 -15.01 -13.71 -7.69
C ILE A 58 -15.17 -14.94 -8.58
N ARG A 59 -14.06 -15.53 -9.05
CA ARG A 59 -14.08 -16.75 -9.89
C ARG A 59 -14.69 -17.94 -9.16
N GLN A 60 -14.47 -18.06 -7.86
CA GLN A 60 -15.04 -19.10 -7.00
C GLN A 60 -16.51 -18.81 -6.62
N GLY A 61 -17.05 -17.63 -6.94
CA GLY A 61 -18.40 -17.23 -6.56
C GLY A 61 -18.56 -16.93 -5.06
N VAL A 62 -17.46 -16.82 -4.31
CA VAL A 62 -17.48 -16.46 -2.87
C VAL A 62 -17.90 -15.00 -2.70
N VAL A 63 -17.52 -14.14 -3.66
CA VAL A 63 -17.92 -12.74 -3.70
C VAL A 63 -18.55 -12.43 -5.05
N THR A 64 -19.71 -11.76 -5.02
CA THR A 64 -20.55 -11.63 -6.22
C THR A 64 -20.00 -10.59 -7.21
N ASP A 65 -19.50 -9.47 -6.70
CA ASP A 65 -19.02 -8.35 -7.52
C ASP A 65 -18.09 -7.40 -6.74
N TYR A 66 -17.63 -6.34 -7.40
CA TYR A 66 -16.77 -5.33 -6.78
C TYR A 66 -17.48 -4.49 -5.72
N ALA A 67 -18.80 -4.35 -5.79
CA ALA A 67 -19.56 -3.65 -4.76
C ALA A 67 -19.61 -4.46 -3.47
N ASP A 68 -19.65 -5.77 -3.58
CA ASP A 68 -19.62 -6.72 -2.48
C ASP A 68 -18.26 -6.76 -1.80
N LEU A 69 -17.17 -6.82 -2.59
CA LEU A 69 -15.80 -6.62 -2.07
C LEU A 69 -15.65 -5.29 -1.32
N ALA A 70 -16.24 -4.21 -1.84
CA ALA A 70 -16.15 -2.90 -1.21
C ALA A 70 -16.87 -2.87 0.14
N ARG A 71 -18.07 -3.48 0.24
CA ARG A 71 -18.82 -3.60 1.49
C ARG A 71 -18.08 -4.44 2.52
N LEU A 72 -17.61 -5.63 2.13
CA LEU A 72 -16.87 -6.54 3.01
C LEU A 72 -15.53 -5.94 3.48
N GLY A 73 -14.84 -5.23 2.59
CA GLY A 73 -13.57 -4.57 2.90
C GLY A 73 -13.69 -3.21 3.58
N HIS A 74 -14.92 -2.70 3.81
CA HIS A 74 -15.19 -1.35 4.33
C HIS A 74 -14.45 -0.23 3.57
N VAL A 75 -14.38 -0.36 2.25
CA VAL A 75 -13.74 0.61 1.34
C VAL A 75 -14.71 1.08 0.28
N THR A 76 -14.37 2.16 -0.42
CA THR A 76 -15.18 2.62 -1.55
C THR A 76 -15.06 1.66 -2.74
N ARG A 77 -16.08 1.61 -3.60
CA ARG A 77 -16.00 0.88 -4.87
C ARG A 77 -14.82 1.34 -5.72
N ALA A 78 -14.59 2.65 -5.79
CA ALA A 78 -13.45 3.22 -6.51
C ALA A 78 -12.10 2.67 -6.01
N ARG A 79 -11.97 2.41 -4.70
CA ARG A 79 -10.77 1.81 -4.14
C ARG A 79 -10.56 0.36 -4.58
N VAL A 80 -11.64 -0.42 -4.61
CA VAL A 80 -11.62 -1.79 -5.16
C VAL A 80 -11.23 -1.76 -6.63
N THR A 81 -11.85 -0.89 -7.42
CA THR A 81 -11.50 -0.70 -8.84
C THR A 81 -10.02 -0.39 -9.04
N GLN A 82 -9.46 0.54 -8.25
CA GLN A 82 -8.02 0.86 -8.33
C GLN A 82 -7.13 -0.36 -8.07
N ILE A 83 -7.51 -1.21 -7.11
CA ILE A 83 -6.78 -2.44 -6.81
C ILE A 83 -6.93 -3.42 -7.98
N MET A 84 -8.16 -3.65 -8.46
CA MET A 84 -8.44 -4.59 -9.55
C MET A 84 -7.78 -4.19 -10.87
N ASN A 85 -7.65 -2.89 -11.16
CA ASN A 85 -6.98 -2.38 -12.36
C ASN A 85 -5.51 -2.81 -12.44
N LEU A 86 -4.86 -3.14 -11.33
CA LEU A 86 -3.47 -3.62 -11.34
C LEU A 86 -3.31 -4.93 -12.14
N ARG A 87 -4.38 -5.72 -12.28
CA ARG A 87 -4.37 -6.93 -13.12
C ARG A 87 -4.42 -6.66 -14.62
N LEU A 88 -4.69 -5.43 -15.03
CA LEU A 88 -4.67 -5.03 -16.44
C LEU A 88 -3.26 -4.68 -16.93
N LEU A 89 -2.30 -4.61 -16.00
CA LEU A 89 -0.90 -4.37 -16.32
C LEU A 89 -0.30 -5.56 -17.09
N ALA A 90 0.71 -5.30 -17.91
CA ALA A 90 1.49 -6.35 -18.57
C ALA A 90 2.07 -7.33 -17.52
N PRO A 91 2.11 -8.65 -17.81
CA PRO A 91 2.53 -9.66 -16.84
C PRO A 91 3.89 -9.38 -16.20
N GLU A 92 4.86 -8.88 -16.97
CA GLU A 92 6.21 -8.59 -16.48
C GLU A 92 6.22 -7.45 -15.46
N ILE A 93 5.31 -6.48 -15.62
CA ILE A 93 5.12 -5.38 -14.67
C ILE A 93 4.50 -5.93 -13.38
N GLN A 94 3.51 -6.82 -13.47
CA GLN A 94 2.87 -7.43 -12.30
C GLN A 94 3.87 -8.25 -11.47
N GLU A 95 4.68 -9.08 -12.13
CA GLU A 95 5.74 -9.87 -11.51
C GLU A 95 6.72 -8.98 -10.75
N GLU A 96 7.13 -7.89 -11.38
CA GLU A 96 8.06 -6.96 -10.76
C GLU A 96 7.45 -6.23 -9.56
N LEU A 97 6.16 -5.91 -9.59
CA LEU A 97 5.47 -5.36 -8.42
C LEU A 97 5.45 -6.36 -7.25
N LEU A 98 5.34 -7.66 -7.52
CA LEU A 98 5.30 -8.70 -6.48
C LEU A 98 6.68 -9.04 -5.91
N GLN A 99 7.73 -9.04 -6.74
CA GLN A 99 9.09 -9.43 -6.36
C GLN A 99 9.89 -8.33 -5.66
N ARG A 100 9.26 -7.18 -5.38
CA ARG A 100 9.94 -6.00 -4.88
C ARG A 100 10.23 -6.09 -3.38
N SER A 101 11.50 -6.31 -3.01
CA SER A 101 12.00 -6.11 -1.64
C SER A 101 12.14 -4.62 -1.34
N MET A 102 11.90 -4.21 -0.09
CA MET A 102 12.29 -2.88 0.39
C MET A 102 13.71 -2.93 0.92
N ASP A 103 14.70 -2.93 0.03
CA ASP A 103 16.06 -2.60 0.41
C ASP A 103 16.20 -1.07 0.54
N ALA A 104 17.02 -0.65 1.50
CA ALA A 104 16.99 0.61 2.25
C ALA A 104 17.12 1.95 1.48
N HIS A 105 16.93 1.96 0.17
CA HIS A 105 16.82 3.17 -0.63
C HIS A 105 15.39 3.32 -1.16
N GLU A 106 14.64 4.22 -0.53
CA GLU A 106 13.29 4.67 -0.92
C GLU A 106 13.21 5.30 -2.35
N SER A 107 14.26 5.18 -3.17
CA SER A 107 14.50 5.96 -4.41
C SER A 107 13.89 5.37 -5.68
N ASN A 108 12.90 4.50 -5.59
CA ASN A 108 12.20 4.01 -6.79
C ASN A 108 10.71 3.78 -6.52
N SER A 109 10.09 4.63 -5.68
CA SER A 109 8.69 4.46 -5.30
C SER A 109 7.75 4.66 -6.50
N VAL A 110 7.32 3.57 -7.12
CA VAL A 110 6.29 3.62 -8.17
C VAL A 110 4.98 4.10 -7.55
N SER A 111 4.39 5.15 -8.12
CA SER A 111 3.15 5.71 -7.59
C SER A 111 1.94 4.87 -8.03
N LEU A 112 0.89 4.81 -7.19
CA LEU A 112 -0.36 4.17 -7.61
C LEU A 112 -0.96 4.88 -8.83
N LYS A 113 -0.83 6.20 -8.92
CA LYS A 113 -1.37 7.00 -10.02
C LYS A 113 -0.78 6.57 -11.36
N GLU A 114 0.55 6.44 -11.44
CA GLU A 114 1.26 5.96 -12.63
C GLU A 114 0.77 4.58 -13.07
N LEU A 115 0.61 3.66 -12.12
CA LEU A 115 0.08 2.32 -12.41
C LEU A 115 -1.36 2.37 -12.91
N GLN A 116 -2.20 3.26 -12.38
CA GLN A 116 -3.55 3.46 -12.89
C GLN A 116 -3.52 3.99 -14.32
N GLU A 117 -2.66 4.95 -14.64
CA GLU A 117 -2.52 5.48 -16.00
C GLU A 117 -2.03 4.42 -16.99
N LEU A 118 -1.08 3.57 -16.59
CA LEU A 118 -0.61 2.44 -17.38
C LEU A 118 -1.73 1.41 -17.63
N SER A 119 -2.53 1.09 -16.60
CA SER A 119 -3.62 0.11 -16.71
C SER A 119 -4.74 0.50 -17.66
N MET A 120 -4.84 1.79 -18.05
CA MET A 120 -5.82 2.27 -19.02
C MET A 120 -5.40 2.00 -20.48
N ASP A 121 -4.13 1.67 -20.72
CA ASP A 121 -3.64 1.33 -22.05
C ASP A 121 -3.91 -0.14 -22.35
N SER A 122 -4.66 -0.44 -23.40
CA SER A 122 -4.99 -1.82 -23.78
C SER A 122 -3.82 -2.57 -24.42
N SER A 123 -2.75 -1.88 -24.84
CA SER A 123 -1.57 -2.50 -25.44
C SER A 123 -0.47 -2.74 -24.40
N TRP A 124 -0.18 -4.00 -24.11
CA TRP A 124 0.94 -4.37 -23.23
C TRP A 124 2.30 -3.90 -23.76
N GLU A 125 2.49 -3.82 -25.08
CA GLU A 125 3.71 -3.26 -25.65
C GLU A 125 3.87 -1.77 -25.31
N SER A 126 2.78 -1.02 -25.40
CA SER A 126 2.77 0.41 -25.03
C SER A 126 2.99 0.58 -23.53
N GLN A 127 2.34 -0.24 -22.69
CA GLN A 127 2.59 -0.26 -21.26
C GLN A 127 4.06 -0.51 -20.92
N ARG A 128 4.69 -1.54 -21.53
CA ARG A 128 6.11 -1.85 -21.32
C ARG A 128 7.02 -0.70 -21.72
N LYS A 129 6.77 -0.05 -22.87
CA LYS A 129 7.54 1.13 -23.30
C LYS A 129 7.42 2.29 -22.30
N LYS A 130 6.20 2.60 -21.85
CA LYS A 130 5.95 3.65 -20.86
C LYS A 130 6.61 3.35 -19.51
N TRP A 131 6.54 2.10 -19.05
CA TRP A 131 7.18 1.61 -17.82
C TRP A 131 8.71 1.72 -17.83
N ILE A 132 9.35 1.34 -18.95
CA ILE A 132 10.80 1.50 -19.09
C ILE A 132 11.20 2.97 -19.11
N ASN A 133 10.41 3.82 -19.78
CA ASN A 133 10.69 5.25 -19.86
C ASN A 133 10.53 5.96 -18.52
N SER A 134 9.50 5.65 -17.72
CA SER A 134 9.29 6.31 -16.42
C SER A 134 10.45 6.06 -15.45
N ARG A 135 11.08 4.88 -15.54
CA ARG A 135 12.21 4.47 -14.69
C ARG A 135 13.58 4.97 -15.14
N ARG A 136 13.68 5.39 -16.40
CA ARG A 136 14.89 6.07 -16.90
C ARG A 136 14.92 7.53 -16.47
N THR A 137 13.76 8.15 -16.28
CA THR A 137 13.62 9.56 -15.87
C THR A 137 13.84 9.76 -14.36
N ASP A 138 13.69 8.71 -13.55
CA ASP A 138 13.85 8.73 -12.08
C ASP A 138 15.28 8.32 -11.62
N ARG A 139 16.26 8.34 -12.53
CA ARG A 139 17.70 8.13 -12.27
C ARG A 139 18.47 9.42 -12.54
#